data_AF-A0A1H0UPE0-F1
#
_entry.id   AF-A0A1H0UPE0-F1
#
_cell.length_a   1.000
_cell.length_b   1.000
_cell.length_c   1.000
_cell.angle_alpha   90.00
_cell.angle_beta   90.00
_cell.angle_gamma   90.00
#
_symmetry.space_group_name_H-M   'P 1'
#
loop_
_entity.id
_entity.type
_entity.pdbx_description
1 polymer ?
#
loop_
_entity_poly.entity_id
_entity_poly.type
_entity_poly.pdbx_seq_one_letter_code
_entity_poly.pdbx_strand_id
1 'polypeptide(L)'
;MWAGGAFFPAGFDGAKEGGQPWTATTWSLSSLREWGLDPAVLRERQTVELLGQGCRWEYRDLPYWGGEVDCCINSWTLANGVWLGAPVEGIAEWFVEHQLEDGGWNCEWVEGSVRSSFHSTLNSLKGLLAHELVTGGTAATREARRRGDEYLLERRLCRRLSTGEVVGEWVAEFRSPFRWGYSVLNAMDYFRAAGVGDSRMEEAVAMIRDARQADGTWLQAGRHAGRVWFEVDVPRGEPSKWLTFYALRVLEWWES
;
A
#
# COMPACT_ATOMS: atom_id res chain seq x y z
N MET A 1 -16.79 -1.73 14.98
CA MET A 1 -15.48 -2.22 14.53
C MET A 1 -15.65 -3.55 13.81
N TRP A 2 -14.98 -3.75 12.67
CA TRP A 2 -15.00 -5.05 11.98
C TRP A 2 -14.07 -6.02 12.69
N ALA A 3 -14.56 -7.25 12.88
CA ALA A 3 -13.89 -8.32 13.62
C ALA A 3 -13.36 -7.92 15.01
N GLY A 4 -13.85 -6.81 15.59
CA GLY A 4 -13.56 -6.40 16.96
C GLY A 4 -12.25 -5.63 17.21
N GLY A 5 -11.47 -5.26 16.18
CA GLY A 5 -10.24 -4.48 16.39
C GLY A 5 -9.84 -3.60 15.20
N ALA A 6 -8.74 -2.86 15.36
CA ALA A 6 -8.26 -1.87 14.40
C ALA A 6 -7.45 -2.58 13.30
N PHE A 7 -6.29 -3.13 13.66
CA PHE A 7 -5.40 -3.86 12.75
C PHE A 7 -5.49 -5.37 12.91
N PHE A 8 -5.78 -5.83 14.13
CA PHE A 8 -5.95 -7.25 14.48
C PHE A 8 -7.38 -7.51 14.98
N PRO A 9 -8.00 -8.64 14.65
CA PRO A 9 -9.32 -8.96 15.16
C PRO A 9 -9.27 -9.28 16.66
N ALA A 10 -10.40 -9.10 17.35
CA ALA A 10 -10.52 -9.43 18.77
C ALA A 10 -10.17 -10.92 19.01
N GLY A 11 -9.31 -11.16 20.00
CA GLY A 11 -8.83 -12.50 20.34
C GLY A 11 -7.82 -13.09 19.35
N PHE A 12 -7.24 -12.30 18.45
CA PHE A 12 -6.13 -12.75 17.60
C PHE A 12 -4.92 -13.17 18.44
N ASP A 13 -4.41 -14.36 18.17
CA ASP A 13 -3.17 -14.86 18.78
C ASP A 13 -2.15 -15.12 17.67
N GLY A 14 -1.26 -14.16 17.45
CA GLY A 14 -0.23 -14.24 16.40
C GLY A 14 0.79 -15.37 16.59
N ALA A 15 0.87 -15.99 17.77
CA ALA A 15 1.72 -17.17 17.98
C ALA A 15 1.05 -18.47 17.52
N LYS A 16 -0.28 -18.51 17.48
CA LYS A 16 -1.07 -19.69 17.08
C LYS A 16 -1.61 -19.58 15.66
N GLU A 17 -1.80 -18.36 15.19
CA GLU A 17 -2.38 -18.06 13.89
C GLU A 17 -1.29 -17.62 12.91
N GLY A 18 -1.26 -18.22 11.72
CA GLY A 18 -0.28 -17.89 10.68
C GLY A 18 -0.71 -16.70 9.83
N GLY A 19 0.22 -15.74 9.64
CA GLY A 19 0.05 -14.61 8.74
C GLY A 19 -0.77 -13.44 9.30
N GLN A 20 -0.83 -12.35 8.52
CA GLN A 20 -1.56 -11.14 8.90
C GLN A 20 -3.06 -11.36 8.78
N PRO A 21 -3.88 -11.16 9.82
CA PRO A 21 -5.32 -11.22 9.68
C PRO A 21 -5.82 -10.00 8.90
N TRP A 22 -6.51 -10.23 7.80
CA TRP A 22 -7.02 -9.22 6.86
C TRP A 22 -8.50 -8.88 7.09
N THR A 23 -9.02 -9.17 8.28
CA THR A 23 -10.46 -9.03 8.61
C THR A 23 -10.78 -7.82 9.48
N ALA A 24 -9.79 -7.24 10.16
CA ALA A 24 -9.97 -6.13 11.08
C ALA A 24 -10.45 -4.85 10.37
N THR A 25 -10.72 -3.80 11.15
CA THR A 25 -11.30 -2.54 10.66
C THR A 25 -10.48 -1.91 9.53
N THR A 26 -9.16 -1.76 9.69
CA THR A 26 -8.30 -1.15 8.66
C THR A 26 -8.37 -1.90 7.35
N TRP A 27 -8.33 -3.24 7.39
CA TRP A 27 -8.34 -4.07 6.18
C TRP A 27 -9.70 -4.10 5.49
N SER A 28 -10.78 -4.10 6.28
CA SER A 28 -12.13 -4.02 5.75
C SER A 28 -12.35 -2.68 5.03
N LEU A 29 -11.91 -1.57 5.63
CA LEU A 29 -11.97 -0.25 4.98
C LEU A 29 -11.10 -0.19 3.72
N SER A 30 -9.86 -0.67 3.77
CA SER A 30 -8.96 -0.68 2.60
C SER A 30 -9.56 -1.49 1.45
N SER A 31 -10.15 -2.66 1.71
CA SER A 31 -10.79 -3.45 0.67
C SER A 31 -12.03 -2.76 0.08
N LEU A 32 -12.90 -2.16 0.90
CA LEU A 32 -14.07 -1.41 0.39
C LEU A 32 -13.65 -0.21 -0.46
N ARG A 33 -12.63 0.53 -0.03
CA ARG A 33 -12.05 1.64 -0.79
C ARG A 33 -11.48 1.16 -2.13
N GLU A 34 -10.67 0.11 -2.11
CA GLU A 34 -10.00 -0.42 -3.31
C GLU A 34 -10.97 -1.05 -4.31
N TRP A 35 -12.10 -1.56 -3.84
CA TRP A 35 -13.19 -2.03 -4.72
C TRP A 35 -14.07 -0.90 -5.27
N GLY A 36 -13.86 0.35 -4.84
CA GLY A 36 -14.58 1.51 -5.36
C GLY A 36 -15.96 1.73 -4.74
N LEU A 37 -16.18 1.32 -3.48
CA LEU A 37 -17.39 1.68 -2.76
C LEU A 37 -17.51 3.23 -2.65
N ASP A 38 -18.70 3.76 -2.85
CA ASP A 38 -18.98 5.17 -2.57
C ASP A 38 -18.87 5.45 -1.06
N PRO A 39 -17.98 6.35 -0.60
CA PRO A 39 -17.81 6.65 0.82
C PRO A 39 -19.06 7.25 1.47
N ALA A 40 -20.00 7.83 0.71
CA ALA A 40 -21.25 8.36 1.24
C ALA A 40 -22.02 7.31 2.06
N VAL A 41 -22.07 6.06 1.59
CA VAL A 41 -22.79 4.95 2.27
C VAL A 41 -22.25 4.71 3.68
N LEU A 42 -20.95 4.87 3.89
CA LEU A 42 -20.32 4.72 5.21
C LEU A 42 -20.42 5.99 6.05
N ARG A 43 -20.28 7.17 5.43
CA ARG A 43 -20.42 8.47 6.11
C ARG A 43 -21.83 8.69 6.66
N GLU A 44 -22.87 8.37 5.90
CA GLU A 44 -24.27 8.46 6.34
C GLU A 44 -24.57 7.57 7.55
N ARG A 45 -23.81 6.49 7.73
CA ARG A 45 -23.89 5.57 8.87
C ARG A 45 -22.96 5.95 10.02
N GLN A 46 -22.41 7.17 9.98
CA GLN A 46 -21.53 7.72 11.01
C GLN A 46 -20.27 6.87 11.25
N THR A 47 -19.75 6.22 10.20
CA THR A 47 -18.59 5.32 10.33
C THR A 47 -17.37 6.04 10.87
N VAL A 48 -17.13 7.29 10.45
CA VAL A 48 -15.98 8.09 10.90
C VAL A 48 -16.08 8.38 12.40
N GLU A 49 -17.25 8.82 12.87
CA GLU A 49 -17.52 9.19 14.25
C GLU A 49 -17.47 7.98 15.17
N LEU A 50 -18.12 6.88 14.77
CA LEU A 50 -18.15 5.63 15.54
C LEU A 50 -16.75 5.04 15.68
N LEU A 51 -15.92 5.08 14.64
CA LEU A 51 -14.53 4.64 14.72
C LEU A 51 -13.68 5.61 15.55
N GLY A 52 -13.87 6.92 15.40
CA GLY A 52 -13.13 7.92 16.19
C GLY A 52 -13.41 7.81 17.70
N GLN A 53 -14.63 7.41 18.08
CA GLN A 53 -15.02 7.25 19.48
C GLN A 53 -14.66 5.87 20.04
N GLY A 54 -14.85 4.82 19.25
CA GLY A 54 -14.85 3.43 19.74
C GLY A 54 -13.73 2.54 19.22
N CYS A 55 -12.90 2.99 18.27
CA CYS A 55 -11.79 2.22 17.72
C CYS A 55 -10.45 2.77 18.20
N ARG A 56 -9.59 1.87 18.66
CA ARG A 56 -8.27 2.17 19.21
C ARG A 56 -7.26 1.23 18.59
N TRP A 57 -6.07 1.74 18.33
CA TRP A 57 -4.95 0.92 17.90
C TRP A 57 -4.53 0.00 19.03
N GLU A 58 -4.21 -1.25 18.68
CA GLU A 58 -3.66 -2.22 19.63
C GLU A 58 -2.34 -1.71 20.24
N TYR A 59 -1.61 -0.86 19.50
CA TYR A 59 -0.45 -0.14 20.00
C TYR A 59 -0.87 1.06 20.87
N ARG A 60 -0.53 0.97 22.16
CA ARG A 60 -0.67 2.03 23.17
C ARG A 60 -2.06 2.67 23.27
N ASP A 61 -3.11 1.96 22.83
CA ASP A 61 -4.50 2.44 22.86
C ASP A 61 -4.69 3.80 22.15
N LEU A 62 -3.91 4.05 21.10
CA LEU A 62 -3.95 5.32 20.36
C LEU A 62 -5.29 5.50 19.63
N PRO A 63 -5.79 6.74 19.47
CA PRO A 63 -6.98 7.01 18.66
C PRO A 63 -6.81 6.55 17.22
N TYR A 64 -7.81 5.86 16.65
CA TYR A 64 -7.72 5.27 15.32
C TYR A 64 -7.31 6.27 14.22
N TRP A 65 -8.01 7.40 14.12
CA TRP A 65 -7.72 8.42 13.10
C TRP A 65 -6.44 9.23 13.35
N GLY A 66 -5.84 9.10 14.54
CA GLY A 66 -4.54 9.68 14.83
C GLY A 66 -3.37 8.89 14.24
N GLY A 67 -3.63 7.70 13.71
CA GLY A 67 -2.57 6.80 13.24
C GLY A 67 -1.81 6.12 14.37
N GLU A 68 -0.76 5.42 13.98
CA GLU A 68 0.17 4.67 14.80
C GLU A 68 1.61 5.17 14.52
N VAL A 69 2.65 4.38 14.79
CA VAL A 69 4.05 4.72 14.53
C VAL A 69 4.61 4.02 13.28
N ASP A 70 4.01 2.93 12.83
CA ASP A 70 4.38 2.17 11.65
C ASP A 70 3.88 2.89 10.38
N CYS A 71 4.81 3.20 9.47
CA CYS A 71 4.47 3.97 8.26
C CYS A 71 3.55 3.19 7.30
N CYS A 72 3.59 1.85 7.32
CA CYS A 72 2.69 0.99 6.56
C CYS A 72 1.27 1.13 7.12
N ILE A 73 1.07 1.05 8.44
CA ILE A 73 -0.22 1.26 9.12
C ILE A 73 -0.76 2.67 8.88
N ASN A 74 0.10 3.68 9.05
CA ASN A 74 -0.25 5.07 8.81
C ASN A 74 -0.69 5.34 7.38
N SER A 75 -0.08 4.67 6.40
CA SER A 75 -0.47 4.83 5.00
C SER A 75 -1.91 4.35 4.75
N TRP A 76 -2.26 3.16 5.23
CA TRP A 76 -3.62 2.63 5.09
C TRP A 76 -4.63 3.53 5.77
N THR A 77 -4.30 4.03 6.97
CA THR A 77 -5.14 4.90 7.77
C THR A 77 -5.36 6.25 7.10
N LEU A 78 -4.29 6.86 6.57
CA LEU A 78 -4.35 8.11 5.82
C LEU A 78 -5.26 7.96 4.60
N ALA A 79 -5.01 6.96 3.76
CA ALA A 79 -5.80 6.76 2.55
C ALA A 79 -7.27 6.40 2.84
N ASN A 80 -7.56 5.63 3.90
CA ASN A 80 -8.93 5.32 4.33
C ASN A 80 -9.62 6.55 4.91
N GLY A 81 -8.91 7.33 5.73
CA GLY A 81 -9.44 8.52 6.38
C GLY A 81 -9.77 9.60 5.37
N VAL A 82 -8.86 9.89 4.44
CA VAL A 82 -9.10 10.88 3.37
C VAL A 82 -10.29 10.46 2.50
N TRP A 83 -10.38 9.18 2.12
CA TRP A 83 -11.54 8.65 1.37
C TRP A 83 -12.87 8.85 2.10
N LEU A 84 -12.88 8.73 3.43
CA LEU A 84 -14.07 8.91 4.27
C LEU A 84 -14.28 10.34 4.77
N GLY A 85 -13.35 11.27 4.50
CA GLY A 85 -13.39 12.62 5.07
C GLY A 85 -13.10 12.68 6.58
N ALA A 86 -12.34 11.72 7.12
CA ALA A 86 -11.92 11.70 8.51
C ALA A 86 -10.74 12.67 8.79
N PRO A 87 -10.54 13.11 10.04
CA PRO A 87 -9.48 14.07 10.39
C PRO A 87 -8.11 13.39 10.50
N VAL A 88 -7.45 13.16 9.37
CA VAL A 88 -6.17 12.42 9.29
C VAL A 88 -4.97 13.28 8.85
N GLU A 89 -5.10 14.61 8.89
CA GLU A 89 -4.03 15.51 8.44
C GLU A 89 -2.72 15.32 9.24
N GLY A 90 -2.83 15.08 10.55
CA GLY A 90 -1.67 14.80 11.39
C GLY A 90 -0.86 13.57 10.93
N ILE A 91 -1.48 12.62 10.23
CA ILE A 91 -0.75 11.48 9.64
C ILE A 91 0.05 11.92 8.40
N ALA A 92 -0.48 12.84 7.59
CA ALA A 92 0.25 13.39 6.45
C ALA A 92 1.47 14.22 6.91
N GLU A 93 1.31 15.02 7.98
CA GLU A 93 2.41 15.73 8.64
C GLU A 93 3.43 14.75 9.21
N TRP A 94 2.98 13.68 9.87
CA TRP A 94 3.85 12.63 10.39
C TRP A 94 4.77 12.03 9.32
N PHE A 95 4.26 11.77 8.10
CA PHE A 95 5.09 11.25 7.00
C PHE A 95 6.23 12.20 6.60
N VAL A 96 5.98 13.52 6.63
CA VAL A 96 7.02 14.53 6.33
C VAL A 96 8.08 14.51 7.43
N GLU A 97 7.67 14.48 8.69
CA GLU A 97 8.57 14.50 9.85
C GLU A 97 9.42 13.23 9.98
N HIS A 98 8.91 12.08 9.54
CA HIS A 98 9.52 10.76 9.72
C HIS A 98 10.11 10.19 8.42
N GLN A 99 10.28 11.02 7.39
CA GLN A 99 10.98 10.61 6.17
C GLN A 99 12.48 10.47 6.46
N LEU A 100 13.06 9.33 6.08
CA LEU A 100 14.49 9.06 6.31
C LEU A 100 15.38 9.90 5.36
N GLU A 101 16.67 9.98 5.67
CA GLU A 101 17.64 10.79 4.91
C GLU A 101 17.72 10.37 3.43
N ASP A 102 17.61 9.07 3.16
CA ASP A 102 17.60 8.50 1.81
C ASP A 102 16.27 8.71 1.04
N GLY A 103 15.32 9.44 1.63
CA GLY A 103 14.08 9.87 0.98
C GLY A 103 12.92 8.88 1.09
N GLY A 104 13.13 7.67 1.59
CA GLY A 104 12.05 6.71 1.79
C GLY A 104 11.53 6.66 3.22
N TRP A 105 10.87 5.54 3.55
CA TRP A 105 10.44 5.19 4.90
C TRP A 105 10.79 3.74 5.24
N ASN A 106 10.77 3.41 6.52
CA ASN A 106 10.90 2.05 7.01
C ASN A 106 9.96 1.82 8.20
N CYS A 107 9.18 0.75 8.16
CA CYS A 107 8.27 0.37 9.26
C CYS A 107 9.06 0.02 10.55
N GLU A 108 10.34 -0.36 10.44
CA GLU A 108 11.26 -0.61 11.57
C GLU A 108 12.02 0.64 12.07
N TRP A 109 11.63 1.86 11.67
CA TRP A 109 12.32 3.09 12.12
C TRP A 109 12.30 3.27 13.64
N VAL A 110 11.23 2.83 14.30
CA VAL A 110 11.10 2.87 15.77
C VAL A 110 12.11 1.97 16.48
N GLU A 111 12.58 0.92 15.79
CA GLU A 111 13.65 0.04 16.25
C GLU A 111 15.05 0.55 15.84
N GLY A 112 15.13 1.77 15.31
CA GLY A 112 16.37 2.45 14.96
C GLY A 112 16.82 2.28 13.51
N SER A 113 15.97 1.77 12.62
CA SER A 113 16.32 1.68 11.19
C SER A 113 16.49 3.07 10.57
N VAL A 114 17.70 3.35 10.08
CA VAL A 114 18.06 4.59 9.36
C VAL A 114 18.05 4.42 7.84
N ARG A 115 17.64 3.25 7.34
CA ARG A 115 17.60 2.93 5.91
C ARG A 115 16.18 2.59 5.50
N SER A 116 15.71 3.21 4.43
CA SER A 116 14.38 2.93 3.90
C SER A 116 14.29 1.55 3.28
N SER A 117 13.06 1.03 3.18
CA SER A 117 12.77 -0.24 2.49
C SER A 117 11.81 -0.02 1.33
N PHE A 118 11.86 -0.90 0.31
CA PHE A 118 10.95 -0.83 -0.84
C PHE A 118 9.49 -0.96 -0.42
N HIS A 119 9.17 -1.91 0.45
CA HIS A 119 7.80 -2.16 0.91
C HIS A 119 7.23 -0.95 1.64
N SER A 120 7.97 -0.46 2.64
CA SER A 120 7.54 0.67 3.46
C SER A 120 7.42 1.94 2.63
N THR A 121 8.41 2.23 1.78
CA THR A 121 8.36 3.41 0.91
C THR A 121 7.17 3.36 -0.06
N LEU A 122 6.95 2.25 -0.76
CA LEU A 122 5.80 2.14 -1.68
C LEU A 122 4.46 2.30 -0.93
N ASN A 123 4.33 1.71 0.26
CA ASN A 123 3.13 1.86 1.05
C ASN A 123 2.95 3.33 1.47
N SER A 124 3.96 3.99 2.04
CA SER A 124 3.90 5.41 2.40
C SER A 124 3.50 6.31 1.22
N LEU A 125 4.11 6.08 0.06
CA LEU A 125 3.83 6.82 -1.17
C LEU A 125 2.35 6.72 -1.59
N LYS A 126 1.75 5.53 -1.52
CA LYS A 126 0.32 5.35 -1.82
C LYS A 126 -0.60 6.13 -0.87
N GLY A 127 -0.24 6.18 0.42
CA GLY A 127 -0.97 6.95 1.42
C GLY A 127 -0.91 8.45 1.11
N LEU A 128 0.29 8.97 0.85
CA LEU A 128 0.52 10.36 0.48
C LEU A 128 -0.17 10.73 -0.85
N LEU A 129 -0.14 9.85 -1.85
CA LEU A 129 -0.84 10.08 -3.12
C LEU A 129 -2.36 10.14 -2.92
N ALA A 130 -2.93 9.25 -2.10
CA ALA A 130 -4.36 9.30 -1.80
C ALA A 130 -4.76 10.62 -1.11
N HIS A 131 -3.92 11.12 -0.22
CA HIS A 131 -4.08 12.45 0.39
C HIS A 131 -4.01 13.56 -0.66
N GLU A 132 -2.95 13.58 -1.46
CA GLU A 132 -2.70 14.59 -2.49
C GLU A 132 -3.85 14.68 -3.52
N LEU A 133 -4.37 13.54 -3.99
CA LEU A 133 -5.44 13.50 -4.97
C LEU A 133 -6.76 14.10 -4.48
N VAL A 134 -7.02 14.07 -3.16
CA VAL A 134 -8.28 14.56 -2.59
C VAL A 134 -8.14 15.98 -2.03
N THR A 135 -7.01 16.30 -1.41
CA THR A 135 -6.80 17.59 -0.72
C THR A 135 -5.98 18.57 -1.54
N GLY A 136 -5.29 18.11 -2.59
CA GLY A 136 -4.24 18.82 -3.31
C GLY A 136 -2.86 18.72 -2.65
N GLY A 137 -2.78 18.23 -1.41
CA GLY A 137 -1.54 18.16 -0.61
C GLY A 137 -0.94 19.52 -0.25
N THR A 138 0.08 19.50 0.59
CA THR A 138 0.90 20.68 0.91
C THR A 138 2.19 20.68 0.10
N ALA A 139 2.95 21.78 0.10
CA ALA A 139 4.27 21.78 -0.52
C ALA A 139 5.19 20.72 0.12
N ALA A 140 5.09 20.52 1.43
CA ALA A 140 5.89 19.56 2.17
C ALA A 140 5.51 18.11 1.86
N THR A 141 4.22 17.78 1.80
CA THR A 141 3.79 16.41 1.49
C THR A 141 4.10 16.03 0.03
N ARG A 142 3.95 16.98 -0.91
CA ARG A 142 4.36 16.78 -2.31
C ARG A 142 5.86 16.56 -2.46
N GLU A 143 6.68 17.34 -1.74
CA GLU A 143 8.13 17.16 -1.75
C GLU A 143 8.55 15.83 -1.11
N ALA A 144 7.93 15.44 0.01
CA ALA A 144 8.15 14.15 0.62
C ALA A 144 7.82 13.01 -0.36
N ARG A 145 6.66 13.08 -1.05
CA ARG A 145 6.30 12.10 -2.08
C ARG A 145 7.35 12.05 -3.20
N ARG A 146 7.78 13.20 -3.73
CA ARG A 146 8.81 13.28 -4.78
C ARG A 146 10.13 12.65 -4.35
N ARG A 147 10.56 12.84 -3.10
CA ARG A 147 11.77 12.19 -2.54
C ARG A 147 11.61 10.68 -2.42
N GLY A 148 10.43 10.20 -2.03
CA GLY A 148 10.13 8.77 -1.98
C GLY A 148 10.05 8.12 -3.36
N ASP A 149 9.50 8.84 -4.34
CA ASP A 149 9.53 8.44 -5.75
C ASP A 149 10.98 8.25 -6.21
N GLU A 150 11.84 9.24 -5.94
CA GLU A 150 13.26 9.19 -6.28
C GLU A 150 13.99 8.02 -5.59
N TYR A 151 13.69 7.73 -4.33
CA TYR A 151 14.23 6.55 -3.65
C TYR A 151 13.99 5.25 -4.44
N LEU A 152 12.79 5.04 -4.97
CA LEU A 152 12.48 3.86 -5.78
C LEU A 152 13.11 3.96 -7.19
N LEU A 153 13.12 5.15 -7.79
CA LEU A 153 13.63 5.38 -9.14
C LEU A 153 15.15 5.24 -9.28
N GLU A 154 15.94 5.74 -8.32
CA GLU A 154 17.39 5.50 -8.26
C GLU A 154 17.74 4.01 -8.24
N ARG A 155 16.80 3.22 -7.70
CA ARG A 155 16.87 1.76 -7.61
C ARG A 155 16.18 1.07 -8.79
N ARG A 156 15.79 1.79 -9.84
CA ARG A 156 15.07 1.26 -11.03
C ARG A 156 13.89 0.37 -10.65
N LEU A 157 13.24 0.67 -9.52
CA LEU A 157 12.17 -0.09 -8.89
C LEU A 157 12.47 -1.53 -8.46
N CYS A 158 13.65 -2.08 -8.76
CA CYS A 158 13.94 -3.50 -8.53
C CYS A 158 15.41 -3.80 -8.16
N ARG A 159 16.29 -2.82 -8.14
CA ARG A 159 17.74 -2.99 -8.02
C ARG A 159 18.25 -2.51 -6.67
N ARG A 160 19.25 -3.19 -6.12
CA ARG A 160 20.03 -2.68 -4.97
C ARG A 160 20.92 -1.56 -5.46
N LEU A 161 20.91 -0.41 -4.76
CA LEU A 161 21.77 0.71 -5.13
C LEU A 161 23.26 0.36 -5.06
N SER A 162 23.65 -0.50 -4.10
CA SER A 162 25.05 -0.85 -3.86
C SER A 162 25.64 -1.86 -4.84
N THR A 163 24.84 -2.82 -5.32
CA THR A 163 25.34 -3.93 -6.17
C THR A 163 24.78 -3.91 -7.58
N GLY A 164 23.67 -3.21 -7.82
CA GLY A 164 22.94 -3.29 -9.09
C GLY A 164 22.23 -4.63 -9.31
N GLU A 165 22.21 -5.53 -8.34
CA GLU A 165 21.48 -6.80 -8.42
C GLU A 165 20.00 -6.60 -8.11
N VAL A 166 19.15 -7.53 -8.55
CA VAL A 166 17.73 -7.53 -8.18
C VAL A 166 17.61 -7.66 -6.66
N VAL A 167 16.81 -6.80 -6.04
CA VAL A 167 16.75 -6.67 -4.57
C VAL A 167 16.15 -7.90 -3.88
N GLY A 168 15.24 -8.61 -4.54
CA GLY A 168 14.65 -9.86 -4.06
C GLY A 168 13.64 -10.43 -5.03
N GLU A 169 13.29 -11.70 -4.86
CA GLU A 169 12.37 -12.42 -5.77
C GLU A 169 10.97 -11.78 -5.83
N TRP A 170 10.52 -11.19 -4.72
CA TRP A 170 9.21 -10.53 -4.60
C TRP A 170 8.99 -9.40 -5.61
N VAL A 171 10.05 -8.82 -6.18
CA VAL A 171 9.96 -7.87 -7.29
C VAL A 171 9.13 -8.43 -8.45
N ALA A 172 9.31 -9.72 -8.78
CA ALA A 172 8.66 -10.40 -9.90
C ALA A 172 7.45 -11.25 -9.48
N GLU A 173 7.15 -11.35 -8.18
CA GLU A 173 6.01 -12.12 -7.68
C GLU A 173 4.73 -11.27 -7.67
N PHE A 174 3.95 -11.34 -8.74
CA PHE A 174 2.71 -10.58 -8.84
C PHE A 174 1.57 -11.25 -8.06
N ARG A 175 1.05 -10.54 -7.06
CA ARG A 175 0.01 -11.03 -6.16
C ARG A 175 -1.15 -10.06 -6.11
N SER A 176 -2.36 -10.59 -6.15
CA SER A 176 -3.58 -9.83 -5.86
C SER A 176 -4.34 -10.49 -4.70
N PRO A 177 -4.87 -9.71 -3.74
CA PRO A 177 -4.66 -8.26 -3.55
C PRO A 177 -3.21 -7.94 -3.15
N PHE A 178 -2.71 -6.75 -3.52
CA PHE A 178 -1.31 -6.36 -3.25
C PHE A 178 -0.94 -6.31 -1.76
N ARG A 179 -1.89 -5.86 -0.91
CA ARG A 179 -1.66 -5.65 0.54
C ARG A 179 -0.35 -4.87 0.79
N TRP A 180 0.48 -5.29 1.75
CA TRP A 180 1.79 -4.69 2.03
C TRP A 180 2.87 -5.09 1.00
N GLY A 181 2.61 -6.10 0.17
CA GLY A 181 3.59 -6.71 -0.71
C GLY A 181 4.05 -5.77 -1.81
N TYR A 182 5.37 -5.64 -1.97
CA TYR A 182 5.95 -4.94 -3.11
C TYR A 182 6.07 -5.93 -4.27
N SER A 183 5.80 -5.43 -5.46
CA SER A 183 6.24 -6.01 -6.73
C SER A 183 6.42 -4.86 -7.73
N VAL A 184 7.14 -5.07 -8.82
CA VAL A 184 7.26 -4.01 -9.84
C VAL A 184 5.90 -3.66 -10.44
N LEU A 185 4.97 -4.61 -10.56
CA LEU A 185 3.61 -4.31 -11.01
C LEU A 185 2.89 -3.37 -10.04
N ASN A 186 3.00 -3.62 -8.73
CA ASN A 186 2.40 -2.77 -7.71
C ASN A 186 3.02 -1.36 -7.70
N ALA A 187 4.34 -1.26 -7.85
CA ALA A 187 5.04 0.02 -7.91
C ALA A 187 4.70 0.81 -9.18
N MET A 188 4.73 0.16 -10.34
CA MET A 188 4.35 0.77 -11.62
C MET A 188 2.91 1.25 -11.62
N ASP A 189 2.02 0.52 -10.96
CA ASP A 189 0.63 0.92 -10.81
C ASP A 189 0.45 2.20 -9.96
N TYR A 190 1.27 2.35 -8.93
CA TYR A 190 1.37 3.60 -8.17
C TYR A 190 1.88 4.75 -9.04
N PHE A 191 2.98 4.58 -9.78
CA PHE A 191 3.55 5.63 -10.63
C PHE A 191 2.58 6.07 -11.74
N ARG A 192 1.86 5.11 -12.32
CA ARG A 192 0.75 5.36 -13.25
C ARG A 192 -0.34 6.24 -12.60
N ALA A 193 -0.73 5.93 -11.38
CA ALA A 193 -1.72 6.73 -10.65
C ALA A 193 -1.20 8.13 -10.29
N ALA A 194 0.10 8.26 -10.00
CA ALA A 194 0.76 9.53 -9.73
C ALA A 194 1.00 10.37 -11.00
N GLY A 195 0.86 9.78 -12.19
CA GLY A 195 1.15 10.45 -13.47
C GLY A 195 2.63 10.72 -13.69
N VAL A 196 3.52 9.91 -13.09
CA VAL A 196 4.97 10.10 -13.15
C VAL A 196 5.58 8.98 -13.98
N GLY A 197 6.05 9.28 -15.20
CA GLY A 197 6.82 8.38 -16.04
C GLY A 197 8.31 8.74 -16.04
N ASP A 198 9.19 7.74 -15.99
CA ASP A 198 10.65 7.93 -15.95
C ASP A 198 11.35 6.77 -16.66
N SER A 199 12.37 7.03 -17.49
CA SER A 199 13.09 5.99 -18.24
C SER A 199 13.75 4.93 -17.35
N ARG A 200 14.00 5.23 -16.07
CA ARG A 200 14.50 4.24 -15.09
C ARG A 200 13.51 3.11 -14.81
N MET A 201 12.24 3.26 -15.23
CA MET A 201 11.19 2.24 -15.11
C MET A 201 11.18 1.21 -16.25
N GLU A 202 11.97 1.39 -17.31
CA GLU A 202 11.98 0.50 -18.49
C GLU A 202 12.16 -0.98 -18.12
N GLU A 203 13.04 -1.26 -17.15
CA GLU A 203 13.29 -2.61 -16.68
C GLU A 203 12.05 -3.22 -16.00
N ALA A 204 11.39 -2.45 -15.13
CA ALA A 204 10.16 -2.87 -14.47
C ALA A 204 9.04 -3.18 -15.48
N VAL A 205 8.91 -2.36 -16.53
CA VAL A 205 7.97 -2.59 -17.63
C VAL A 205 8.29 -3.87 -18.38
N ALA A 206 9.57 -4.13 -18.69
CA ALA A 206 9.99 -5.36 -19.35
C ALA A 206 9.61 -6.59 -18.50
N MET A 207 9.88 -6.56 -17.19
CA MET A 207 9.47 -7.65 -16.28
C MET A 207 7.96 -7.91 -16.28
N ILE A 208 7.14 -6.84 -16.36
CA ILE A 208 5.68 -6.99 -16.45
C ILE A 208 5.27 -7.60 -17.79
N ARG A 209 5.89 -7.16 -18.90
CA ARG A 209 5.62 -7.72 -20.24
C ARG A 209 6.00 -9.20 -20.32
N ASP A 210 7.17 -9.57 -19.81
CA ASP A 210 7.69 -10.93 -19.87
C ASP A 210 6.86 -11.91 -19.03
N ALA A 211 6.16 -11.42 -18.00
CA ALA A 211 5.24 -12.23 -17.20
C ALA A 211 3.88 -12.50 -17.89
N ARG A 212 3.59 -11.82 -19.00
CA ARG A 212 2.33 -12.00 -19.76
C ARG A 212 2.29 -13.39 -20.37
N GLN A 213 1.20 -14.10 -20.14
CA GLN A 213 0.95 -15.41 -20.72
C GLN A 213 0.55 -15.29 -22.20
N ALA A 214 0.61 -16.41 -22.93
CA ALA A 214 0.27 -16.44 -24.35
C ALA A 214 -1.18 -16.02 -24.65
N ASP A 215 -2.09 -16.19 -23.68
CA ASP A 215 -3.49 -15.76 -23.76
C ASP A 215 -3.70 -14.28 -23.35
N GLY A 216 -2.63 -13.56 -23.05
CA GLY A 216 -2.67 -12.15 -22.65
C GLY A 216 -2.93 -11.91 -21.16
N THR A 217 -3.04 -12.97 -20.33
CA THR A 217 -3.28 -12.85 -18.89
C THR A 217 -1.98 -12.85 -18.07
N TRP A 218 -2.09 -12.58 -16.77
CA TRP A 218 -1.01 -12.73 -15.79
C TRP A 218 -1.40 -13.74 -14.73
N LEU A 219 -0.44 -14.60 -14.35
CA LEU A 219 -0.67 -15.62 -13.34
C LEU A 219 -0.51 -15.06 -11.93
N GLN A 220 -1.32 -15.57 -11.01
CA GLN A 220 -1.24 -15.27 -9.59
C GLN A 220 -0.02 -15.97 -8.95
N ALA A 221 0.86 -15.23 -8.29
CA ALA A 221 1.99 -15.79 -7.52
C ALA A 221 1.57 -16.32 -6.14
N GLY A 222 0.30 -16.18 -5.76
CA GLY A 222 -0.30 -16.75 -4.57
C GLY A 222 -0.72 -15.67 -3.57
N ARG A 223 -1.68 -16.00 -2.72
CA ARG A 223 -2.28 -15.04 -1.80
C ARG A 223 -1.42 -14.82 -0.56
N HIS A 224 -1.54 -13.63 0.04
CA HIS A 224 -0.93 -13.36 1.34
C HIS A 224 -1.60 -14.22 2.41
N ALA A 225 -0.79 -14.83 3.28
CA ALA A 225 -1.29 -15.66 4.37
C ALA A 225 -2.08 -14.84 5.39
N GLY A 226 -2.98 -15.52 6.12
CA GLY A 226 -3.77 -14.98 7.21
C GLY A 226 -5.27 -15.02 6.96
N ARG A 227 -6.06 -14.76 8.02
CA ARG A 227 -7.52 -14.81 7.95
C ARG A 227 -8.06 -13.78 6.97
N VAL A 228 -9.03 -14.18 6.16
CA VAL A 228 -9.77 -13.31 5.24
C VAL A 228 -11.27 -13.49 5.45
N TRP A 229 -12.08 -12.49 5.08
CA TRP A 229 -13.54 -12.65 5.02
C TRP A 229 -13.95 -13.64 3.94
N PHE A 230 -13.24 -13.61 2.82
CA PHE A 230 -13.34 -14.52 1.69
C PHE A 230 -12.09 -14.37 0.83
N GLU A 231 -11.80 -15.40 0.05
CA GLU A 231 -10.69 -15.39 -0.88
C GLU A 231 -10.95 -14.42 -2.04
N VAL A 232 -10.00 -13.54 -2.31
CA VAL A 232 -10.02 -12.63 -3.46
C VAL A 232 -9.04 -13.17 -4.49
N ASP A 233 -9.49 -13.15 -5.75
CA ASP A 233 -8.75 -13.64 -6.90
C ASP A 233 -8.52 -15.16 -6.90
N VAL A 234 -7.83 -15.68 -7.91
CA VAL A 234 -7.58 -17.12 -8.11
C VAL A 234 -6.43 -17.68 -7.24
N PRO A 235 -6.26 -19.01 -7.11
CA PRO A 235 -5.07 -19.63 -6.52
C PRO A 235 -3.77 -19.38 -7.30
N ARG A 236 -2.63 -19.80 -6.71
CA ARG A 236 -1.32 -19.70 -7.37
C ARG A 236 -1.31 -20.44 -8.72
N GLY A 237 -0.74 -19.80 -9.74
CA GLY A 237 -0.53 -20.39 -11.07
C GLY A 237 -1.72 -20.27 -12.00
N GLU A 238 -2.86 -19.75 -11.53
CA GLU A 238 -4.04 -19.53 -12.37
C GLU A 238 -4.06 -18.10 -12.96
N PRO A 239 -4.68 -17.91 -14.14
CA PRO A 239 -4.90 -16.59 -14.74
C PRO A 239 -5.72 -15.65 -13.85
N SER A 240 -5.10 -14.56 -13.39
CA SER A 240 -5.71 -13.58 -12.51
C SER A 240 -6.35 -12.44 -13.29
N LYS A 241 -7.64 -12.20 -13.06
CA LYS A 241 -8.34 -11.03 -13.63
C LYS A 241 -7.81 -9.73 -13.06
N TRP A 242 -7.49 -9.70 -11.77
CA TRP A 242 -6.98 -8.49 -11.11
C TRP A 242 -5.59 -8.13 -11.60
N LEU A 243 -4.66 -9.10 -11.63
CA LEU A 243 -3.31 -8.83 -12.12
C LEU A 243 -3.30 -8.47 -13.60
N THR A 244 -4.16 -9.11 -14.40
CA THR A 244 -4.33 -8.74 -15.81
C THR A 244 -4.83 -7.30 -15.94
N PHE A 245 -5.81 -6.88 -15.13
CA PHE A 245 -6.28 -5.49 -15.10
C PHE A 245 -5.17 -4.50 -14.73
N TYR A 246 -4.41 -4.77 -13.66
CA TYR A 246 -3.30 -3.90 -13.25
C TYR A 246 -2.18 -3.85 -14.28
N ALA A 247 -1.84 -4.99 -14.90
CA ALA A 247 -0.77 -5.04 -15.88
C ALA A 247 -1.15 -4.34 -17.19
N LEU A 248 -2.37 -4.54 -17.69
CA LEU A 248 -2.84 -3.86 -18.90
C LEU A 248 -2.86 -2.35 -18.72
N ARG A 249 -3.45 -1.83 -17.62
CA ARG A 249 -3.52 -0.37 -17.41
C ARG A 249 -2.14 0.28 -17.20
N VAL A 250 -1.17 -0.46 -16.66
CA VAL A 250 0.21 0.01 -16.55
C VAL A 250 0.87 0.06 -17.92
N LEU A 251 0.73 -0.99 -18.72
CA LEU A 251 1.37 -1.08 -20.03
C LEU A 251 0.75 -0.11 -21.05
N GLU A 252 -0.57 0.04 -21.05
CA GLU A 252 -1.28 1.03 -21.88
C GLU A 252 -0.84 2.46 -21.55
N TRP A 253 -0.70 2.80 -20.26
CA TRP A 253 -0.21 4.11 -19.83
C TRP A 253 1.26 4.33 -20.18
N TRP A 254 2.10 3.30 -20.06
CA TRP A 254 3.52 3.42 -20.40
C TRP A 254 3.74 3.62 -21.91
N GLU A 255 2.82 3.13 -22.74
CA GLU A 255 2.89 3.19 -24.19
C GLU A 255 2.21 4.44 -24.80
N SER A 256 1.49 5.23 -23.99
CA SER A 256 0.80 6.46 -24.41
C SER A 256 1.70 7.68 -24.39
#